data_AF-A0A8B8VC87-F1
#
_entry.id   AF-A0A8B8VC87-F1
#
_cell.length_a   1.000
_cell.length_b   1.000
_cell.length_c   1.000
_cell.angle_alpha   90.00
_cell.angle_beta   90.00
_cell.angle_gamma   90.00
#
_symmetry.space_group_name_H-M   'P 1'
#
loop_
_entity.id
_entity.type
_entity.pdbx_description
1 polymer ?
#
loop_
_entity_poly.entity_id
_entity_poly.type
_entity_poly.pdbx_seq_one_letter_code
_entity_poly.pdbx_strand_id
1 'polypeptide(L)'
;MAAPARPAAGEDGRRRQPEAALDPQPPEGAKVEAESAELDRLRAELAGALAEMETMKAVAEVSESTKAEAVAAVQRQCQEEVASLQAILKDSISSYEAQIASLKQERQQQQQDREEKERELGRLKQLLSRAHPLDSLEKQMEKAHEDSEKLREIVLPMEQEIEELKAKLLRAEELIQEIQRRPRHPPSLHGSTELLLSRDPSPPLEPLEELSGDGGAAAEAFAHNCDDSASISSFSLGGGASGSASLPRSRHGLSPEQEETASLVSTGTLVPEGIYLPPPGYQLVPDNQWEQLQVEGRQLQKDLESISRERDELQEGLRRSNEDCAKQMQVLLAQVQNSEQLLRTLQGTVSQAQERVQLQMPRRRAWASWLSFLNTGRSVQALASRETGDPLSPHRLVLTVHPQAELATSHKCLSHEVKRLTEENQGLRAEQPPSSAPRGLEQDEGQEDSLPSSLLELRQLVRRTQQEARAHQQAQEHEAERLRIEIVTLREALEEETAARASLEGQLRVQREETEVLEASLCSLRMEMERVQQEQSKARQQEVLRQPPGSGRTEELYVLCPQAQLTDLLSEQRAKMLRLQAELETSEQVQRDFVRLSQALQVRLERIRQAESLEQVRSIMDEAPLRDVRDIKDT
;
A
#
# COMPACT_ATOMS: atom_id res chain seq x y z
N MET A 1 -60.22 -8.14 38.66
CA MET A 1 -61.39 -9.04 38.75
C MET A 1 -61.61 -9.41 40.21
N ALA A 2 -62.81 -9.11 40.72
CA ALA A 2 -63.53 -9.67 41.88
C ALA A 2 -62.83 -9.88 43.26
N ALA A 3 -63.28 -9.09 44.24
CA ALA A 3 -63.72 -9.37 45.63
C ALA A 3 -63.15 -10.56 46.45
N PRO A 4 -63.19 -10.43 47.79
CA PRO A 4 -64.19 -11.24 48.51
C PRO A 4 -64.97 -10.52 49.61
N ALA A 5 -66.09 -11.16 49.93
CA ALA A 5 -67.25 -10.70 50.68
C ALA A 5 -67.05 -10.64 52.21
N ARG A 6 -67.76 -9.70 52.84
CA ARG A 6 -68.14 -9.73 54.26
C ARG A 6 -69.50 -10.44 54.43
N PRO A 7 -69.73 -11.22 55.49
CA PRO A 7 -71.06 -11.68 55.84
C PRO A 7 -71.78 -10.68 56.75
N ALA A 8 -73.10 -10.74 56.64
CA ALA A 8 -74.09 -9.82 57.17
C ALA A 8 -74.47 -10.09 58.63
N ALA A 9 -75.15 -9.08 59.17
CA ALA A 9 -75.77 -8.99 60.47
C ALA A 9 -76.77 -10.11 60.78
N GLY A 10 -76.85 -10.47 62.07
CA GLY A 10 -78.00 -11.11 62.70
C GLY A 10 -78.63 -10.15 63.69
N GLU A 11 -79.87 -9.75 63.42
CA GLU A 11 -80.79 -9.16 64.40
C GLU A 11 -81.37 -10.29 65.26
N ASP A 12 -81.50 -10.10 66.58
CA ASP A 12 -82.72 -10.57 67.25
C ASP A 12 -82.98 -9.85 68.58
N GLY A 13 -84.24 -9.48 68.80
CA GLY A 13 -84.66 -8.53 69.83
C GLY A 13 -85.12 -9.16 71.15
N ARG A 14 -85.32 -8.31 72.18
CA ARG A 14 -86.58 -8.16 72.93
C ARG A 14 -86.43 -7.39 74.26
N ARG A 15 -87.48 -6.59 74.51
CA ARG A 15 -88.09 -6.16 75.79
C ARG A 15 -87.45 -5.01 76.57
N ARG A 16 -88.21 -3.91 76.58
CA ARG A 16 -88.29 -2.90 77.65
C ARG A 16 -88.94 -3.51 78.91
N GLN A 17 -88.44 -3.19 80.11
CA GLN A 17 -89.12 -2.36 81.13
C GLN A 17 -88.31 -2.29 82.46
N PRO A 18 -88.57 -1.29 83.33
CA PRO A 18 -87.56 -0.48 83.99
C PRO A 18 -87.41 -0.77 85.49
N GLU A 19 -86.22 -0.56 86.06
CA GLU A 19 -86.12 -0.34 87.52
C GLU A 19 -84.80 0.33 87.93
N ALA A 20 -84.97 1.36 88.77
CA ALA A 20 -84.12 1.82 89.86
C ALA A 20 -82.61 2.01 89.63
N ALA A 21 -82.26 3.30 89.49
CA ALA A 21 -81.17 4.00 90.17
C ALA A 21 -80.20 3.13 91.01
N LEU A 22 -78.97 3.03 90.53
CA LEU A 22 -77.73 3.03 91.32
C LEU A 22 -76.61 3.40 90.33
N ASP A 23 -75.91 4.50 90.59
CA ASP A 23 -74.68 4.87 89.89
C ASP A 23 -73.72 3.66 89.80
N PRO A 24 -73.26 3.27 88.60
CA PRO A 24 -71.97 2.62 88.45
C PRO A 24 -70.98 3.66 87.96
N GLN A 25 -69.91 3.87 88.72
CA GLN A 25 -68.70 4.47 88.18
C GLN A 25 -68.36 3.83 86.81
N PRO A 26 -67.82 4.60 85.84
CA PRO A 26 -67.46 4.04 84.55
C PRO A 26 -66.50 2.86 84.76
N PRO A 27 -66.69 1.73 84.06
CA PRO A 27 -65.82 0.57 84.25
C PRO A 27 -64.45 0.93 83.69
N GLU A 28 -63.51 1.31 84.57
CA GLU A 28 -62.12 1.56 84.20
C GLU A 28 -61.53 0.35 83.43
N GLY A 29 -62.02 -0.87 83.69
CA GLY A 29 -61.66 -2.08 82.93
C GLY A 29 -61.98 -2.04 81.43
N ALA A 30 -63.10 -1.44 81.00
CA ALA A 30 -63.46 -1.42 79.56
C ALA A 30 -62.64 -0.39 78.77
N LYS A 31 -62.21 0.70 79.41
CA LYS A 31 -61.25 1.64 78.81
C LYS A 31 -59.85 1.04 78.74
N VAL A 32 -59.42 0.36 79.81
CA VAL A 32 -58.11 -0.32 79.85
C VAL A 32 -58.04 -1.45 78.82
N GLU A 33 -59.11 -2.21 78.59
CA GLU A 33 -59.17 -3.24 77.54
C GLU A 33 -59.20 -2.67 76.12
N ALA A 34 -59.86 -1.53 75.90
CA ALA A 34 -59.85 -0.83 74.62
C ALA A 34 -58.45 -0.25 74.31
N GLU A 35 -57.82 0.36 75.32
CA GLU A 35 -56.44 0.86 75.24
C GLU A 35 -55.44 -0.28 75.07
N SER A 36 -55.65 -1.45 75.69
CA SER A 36 -54.78 -2.61 75.48
C SER A 36 -54.94 -3.20 74.08
N ALA A 37 -56.16 -3.28 73.55
CA ALA A 37 -56.41 -3.74 72.18
C ALA A 37 -55.82 -2.77 71.13
N GLU A 38 -55.86 -1.46 71.41
CA GLU A 38 -55.23 -0.45 70.57
C GLU A 38 -53.70 -0.52 70.63
N LEU A 39 -53.12 -0.75 71.82
CA LEU A 39 -51.70 -1.02 71.98
C LEU A 39 -51.25 -2.29 71.25
N ASP A 40 -52.02 -3.37 71.29
CA ASP A 40 -51.71 -4.62 70.57
C ASP A 40 -51.80 -4.43 69.05
N ARG A 41 -52.76 -3.63 68.57
CA ARG A 41 -52.84 -3.25 67.17
C ARG A 41 -51.63 -2.41 66.73
N LEU A 42 -51.24 -1.40 67.51
CA LEU A 42 -50.06 -0.59 67.22
C LEU A 42 -48.77 -1.42 67.27
N ARG A 43 -48.68 -2.41 68.16
CA ARG A 43 -47.57 -3.38 68.19
C ARG A 43 -47.53 -4.25 66.94
N ALA A 44 -48.68 -4.71 66.46
CA ALA A 44 -48.77 -5.48 65.23
C ALA A 44 -48.42 -4.64 63.99
N GLU A 45 -48.87 -3.38 63.94
CA GLU A 45 -48.51 -2.43 62.87
C GLU A 45 -47.01 -2.11 62.88
N LEU A 46 -46.39 -1.90 64.06
CA LEU A 46 -44.95 -1.71 64.20
C LEU A 46 -44.17 -2.96 63.76
N ALA A 47 -44.62 -4.16 64.14
CA ALA A 47 -44.01 -5.42 63.71
C ALA A 47 -44.09 -5.61 62.19
N GLY A 48 -45.22 -5.24 61.57
CA GLY A 48 -45.39 -5.23 60.11
C GLY A 48 -44.44 -4.26 59.41
N ALA A 49 -44.36 -3.01 59.90
CA ALA A 49 -43.45 -2.00 59.36
C ALA A 49 -41.97 -2.39 59.49
N LEU A 50 -41.58 -3.07 60.58
CA LEU A 50 -40.22 -3.60 60.74
C LEU A 50 -39.91 -4.70 59.73
N ALA A 51 -40.84 -5.64 59.49
CA ALA A 51 -40.67 -6.67 58.47
C ALA A 51 -40.59 -6.08 57.05
N GLU A 52 -41.40 -5.06 56.74
CA GLU A 52 -41.33 -4.31 55.48
C GLU A 52 -39.98 -3.61 55.33
N MET A 53 -39.45 -2.98 56.38
CA MET A 53 -38.11 -2.38 56.38
C MET A 53 -37.01 -3.43 56.13
N GLU A 54 -37.10 -4.60 56.76
CA GLU A 54 -36.14 -5.69 56.56
C GLU A 54 -36.18 -6.23 55.12
N THR A 55 -37.36 -6.39 54.54
CA THR A 55 -37.50 -6.79 53.12
C THR A 55 -36.97 -5.73 52.16
N MET A 56 -37.26 -4.44 52.40
CA MET A 56 -36.70 -3.34 51.60
C MET A 56 -35.17 -3.29 51.71
N LYS A 57 -34.61 -3.55 52.90
CA LYS A 57 -33.16 -3.63 53.10
C LYS A 57 -32.54 -4.78 52.31
N ALA A 58 -33.15 -5.96 52.32
CA ALA A 58 -32.70 -7.10 51.52
C ALA A 58 -32.76 -6.81 50.01
N VAL A 59 -33.84 -6.19 49.53
CA VAL A 59 -33.98 -5.78 48.12
C VAL A 59 -32.92 -4.73 47.75
N ALA A 60 -32.66 -3.77 48.64
CA ALA A 60 -31.63 -2.75 48.42
C ALA A 60 -30.24 -3.39 48.31
N GLU A 61 -29.90 -4.32 49.21
CA GLU A 61 -28.62 -5.05 49.19
C GLU A 61 -28.45 -5.89 47.91
N VAL A 62 -29.51 -6.60 47.47
CA VAL A 62 -29.50 -7.32 46.19
C VAL A 62 -29.37 -6.37 44.99
N SER A 63 -29.99 -5.18 45.06
CA SER A 63 -29.85 -4.17 44.00
C SER A 63 -28.43 -3.60 43.95
N GLU A 64 -27.79 -3.43 45.12
CA GLU A 64 -26.42 -2.94 45.23
C GLU A 64 -25.43 -3.99 44.73
N SER A 65 -25.60 -5.26 45.12
CA SER A 65 -24.76 -6.36 44.63
C SER A 65 -24.89 -6.54 43.12
N THR A 66 -26.11 -6.47 42.56
CA THR A 66 -26.34 -6.57 41.12
C THR A 66 -25.68 -5.41 40.36
N LYS A 67 -25.77 -4.18 40.89
CA LYS A 67 -25.08 -3.02 40.30
C LYS A 67 -23.56 -3.19 40.37
N ALA A 68 -23.03 -3.64 41.51
CA ALA A 68 -21.60 -3.88 41.68
C ALA A 68 -21.09 -4.96 40.70
N GLU A 69 -21.86 -6.03 40.50
CA GLU A 69 -21.54 -7.09 39.54
C GLU A 69 -21.58 -6.58 38.10
N ALA A 70 -22.60 -5.79 37.72
CA ALA A 70 -22.69 -5.18 36.41
C ALA A 70 -21.51 -4.23 36.13
N VAL A 71 -21.13 -3.39 37.11
CA VAL A 71 -19.96 -2.51 37.00
C VAL A 71 -18.68 -3.34 36.88
N ALA A 72 -18.51 -4.40 37.66
CA ALA A 72 -17.36 -5.29 37.58
C ALA A 72 -17.28 -6.02 36.23
N ALA A 73 -18.42 -6.41 35.64
CA ALA A 73 -18.48 -7.01 34.31
C ALA A 73 -18.04 -6.03 33.21
N VAL A 74 -18.54 -4.78 33.25
CA VAL A 74 -18.11 -3.73 32.31
C VAL A 74 -16.62 -3.40 32.48
N GLN A 75 -16.12 -3.34 33.71
CA GLN A 75 -14.69 -3.13 33.96
C GLN A 75 -13.83 -4.26 33.39
N ARG A 76 -14.26 -5.53 33.54
CA ARG A 76 -13.58 -6.69 32.95
C ARG A 76 -13.57 -6.61 31.43
N GLN A 77 -14.71 -6.32 30.80
CA GLN A 77 -14.78 -6.17 29.35
C GLN A 77 -13.87 -5.04 28.84
N CYS A 78 -13.85 -3.89 29.50
CA CYS A 78 -12.95 -2.80 29.13
C CYS A 78 -11.46 -3.19 29.27
N GLN A 79 -11.10 -3.93 30.32
CA GLN A 79 -9.73 -4.46 30.48
C GLN A 79 -9.37 -5.46 29.39
N GLU A 80 -10.29 -6.35 29.02
CA GLU A 80 -10.11 -7.32 27.93
C GLU A 80 -9.98 -6.64 26.56
N GLU A 81 -10.80 -5.62 26.28
CA GLU A 81 -10.69 -4.81 25.06
C GLU A 81 -9.36 -4.07 24.99
N VAL A 82 -8.91 -3.46 26.09
CA VAL A 82 -7.59 -2.82 26.14
C VAL A 82 -6.47 -3.84 25.94
N ALA A 83 -6.54 -5.02 26.57
CA ALA A 83 -5.54 -6.07 26.39
C ALA A 83 -5.52 -6.60 24.96
N SER A 84 -6.69 -6.78 24.33
CA SER A 84 -6.84 -7.19 22.94
C SER A 84 -6.26 -6.15 21.97
N LEU A 85 -6.61 -4.88 22.15
CA LEU A 85 -6.05 -3.78 21.35
C LEU A 85 -4.53 -3.68 21.51
N GLN A 86 -4.02 -3.82 22.73
CA GLN A 86 -2.57 -3.85 22.98
C GLN A 86 -1.89 -5.02 22.28
N ALA A 87 -2.50 -6.21 22.27
CA ALA A 87 -1.97 -7.37 21.56
C ALA A 87 -1.92 -7.14 20.04
N ILE A 88 -3.01 -6.65 19.45
CA ILE A 88 -3.07 -6.34 18.00
C ILE A 88 -2.04 -5.27 17.62
N LEU A 89 -1.91 -4.20 18.41
CA LEU A 89 -0.90 -3.17 18.16
C LEU A 89 0.52 -3.75 18.28
N LYS A 90 0.78 -4.60 19.27
CA LYS A 90 2.08 -5.24 19.45
C LYS A 90 2.42 -6.15 18.28
N ASP A 91 1.47 -6.93 17.79
CA ASP A 91 1.66 -7.82 16.65
C ASP A 91 1.87 -7.01 15.36
N SER A 92 1.14 -5.92 15.19
CA SER A 92 1.31 -4.99 14.06
C SER A 92 2.70 -4.35 14.08
N ILE A 93 3.14 -3.84 15.22
CA ILE A 93 4.49 -3.27 15.38
C ILE A 93 5.56 -4.34 15.10
N SER A 94 5.41 -5.54 15.67
CA SER A 94 6.36 -6.64 15.45
C SER A 94 6.43 -7.05 13.97
N SER A 95 5.30 -7.05 13.27
CA SER A 95 5.22 -7.31 11.83
C SER A 95 5.95 -6.22 11.02
N TYR A 96 5.72 -4.95 11.33
CA TYR A 96 6.44 -3.84 10.68
C TYR A 96 7.93 -3.85 11.00
N GLU A 97 8.33 -4.18 12.22
CA GLU A 97 9.74 -4.31 12.60
C GLU A 97 10.43 -5.43 11.80
N ALA A 98 9.77 -6.59 11.66
CA ALA A 98 10.27 -7.69 10.83
C ALA A 98 10.38 -7.30 9.35
N GLN A 99 9.38 -6.58 8.81
CA GLN A 99 9.41 -6.10 7.43
C GLN A 99 10.54 -5.08 7.20
N ILE A 100 10.74 -4.14 8.13
CA ILE A 100 11.84 -3.17 8.08
C ILE A 100 13.19 -3.88 8.18
N ALA A 101 13.31 -4.90 9.02
CA ALA A 101 14.53 -5.70 9.13
C ALA A 101 14.84 -6.45 7.82
N SER A 102 13.83 -7.08 7.21
CA SER A 102 13.93 -7.74 5.91
C SER A 102 14.37 -6.77 4.81
N LEU A 103 13.73 -5.60 4.70
CA LEU A 103 14.10 -4.57 3.72
C LEU A 103 15.51 -4.02 3.93
N LYS A 104 15.94 -3.86 5.20
CA LYS A 104 17.32 -3.47 5.51
C LYS A 104 18.32 -4.54 5.09
N GLN A 105 18.00 -5.82 5.35
CA GLN A 105 18.83 -6.94 4.94
C GLN A 105 18.93 -7.03 3.41
N GLU A 106 17.80 -6.90 2.70
CA GLU A 106 17.78 -6.90 1.24
C GLU A 106 18.62 -5.75 0.67
N ARG A 107 18.49 -4.53 1.21
CA ARG A 107 19.34 -3.41 0.80
C ARG A 107 20.82 -3.65 1.05
N GLN A 108 21.17 -4.30 2.16
CA GLN A 108 22.55 -4.65 2.46
C GLN A 108 23.08 -5.72 1.51
N GLN A 109 22.26 -6.72 1.16
CA GLN A 109 22.60 -7.73 0.16
C GLN A 109 22.83 -7.08 -1.21
N GLN A 110 21.89 -6.25 -1.67
CA GLN A 110 22.05 -5.54 -2.94
C GLN A 110 23.29 -4.64 -2.96
N GLN A 111 23.69 -4.07 -1.82
CA GLN A 111 24.92 -3.29 -1.71
C GLN A 111 26.15 -4.19 -1.85
N GLN A 112 26.16 -5.35 -1.20
CA GLN A 112 27.24 -6.33 -1.33
C GLN A 112 27.37 -6.83 -2.76
N ASP A 113 26.25 -7.18 -3.40
CA ASP A 113 26.23 -7.62 -4.79
C ASP A 113 26.77 -6.53 -5.74
N ARG A 114 26.38 -5.26 -5.51
CA ARG A 114 26.92 -4.12 -6.28
C ARG A 114 28.43 -4.01 -6.12
N GLU A 115 28.94 -4.13 -4.90
CA GLU A 115 30.38 -4.07 -4.64
C GLU A 115 31.13 -5.27 -5.24
N GLU A 116 30.56 -6.46 -5.22
CA GLU A 116 31.12 -7.64 -5.87
C GLU A 116 31.18 -7.46 -7.39
N LYS A 117 30.10 -6.97 -8.01
CA LYS A 117 30.09 -6.63 -9.44
C LYS A 117 31.09 -5.54 -9.78
N GLU A 118 31.28 -4.55 -8.91
CA GLU A 118 32.32 -3.53 -9.08
C GLU A 118 33.72 -4.13 -8.99
N ARG A 119 33.96 -5.05 -8.05
CA ARG A 119 35.23 -5.80 -7.95
C ARG A 119 35.47 -6.65 -9.20
N GLU A 120 34.46 -7.35 -9.72
CA GLU A 120 34.54 -8.12 -10.96
C GLU A 120 34.84 -7.22 -12.17
N LEU A 121 34.12 -6.10 -12.31
CA LEU A 121 34.39 -5.10 -13.34
C LEU A 121 35.81 -4.55 -13.23
N GLY A 122 36.31 -4.32 -12.02
CA GLY A 122 37.70 -3.93 -11.77
C GLY A 122 38.69 -4.97 -12.29
N ARG A 123 38.47 -6.25 -11.98
CA ARG A 123 39.30 -7.36 -12.47
C ARG A 123 39.26 -7.47 -14.00
N LEU A 124 38.08 -7.37 -14.61
CA LEU A 124 37.92 -7.43 -16.07
C LEU A 124 38.60 -6.24 -16.75
N LYS A 125 38.47 -5.03 -16.21
CA LYS A 125 39.21 -3.85 -16.69
C LYS A 125 40.71 -4.04 -16.60
N GLN A 126 41.20 -4.64 -15.51
CA GLN A 126 42.62 -4.96 -15.35
C GLN A 126 43.09 -5.97 -16.41
N LEU A 127 42.28 -6.99 -16.72
CA LEU A 127 42.58 -7.95 -17.79
C LEU A 127 42.56 -7.31 -19.17
N LEU A 128 41.60 -6.42 -19.47
CA LEU A 128 41.55 -5.63 -20.70
C LEU A 128 42.76 -4.71 -20.83
N SER A 129 43.16 -4.04 -19.75
CA SER A 129 44.38 -3.23 -19.72
C SER A 129 45.66 -4.07 -19.84
N ARG A 130 45.61 -5.38 -19.60
CA ARG A 130 46.74 -6.30 -19.84
C ARG A 130 46.70 -6.87 -21.26
N ALA A 131 45.52 -6.93 -21.87
CA ALA A 131 45.32 -7.25 -23.27
C ALA A 131 45.57 -6.01 -24.15
N HIS A 132 46.85 -5.70 -24.39
CA HIS A 132 47.33 -4.77 -25.44
C HIS A 132 47.68 -5.43 -26.82
N PRO A 133 47.17 -6.60 -27.25
CA PRO A 133 47.53 -7.13 -28.56
C PRO A 133 46.93 -6.32 -29.72
N LEU A 134 45.91 -5.49 -29.47
CA LEU A 134 45.34 -4.57 -30.47
C LEU A 134 46.32 -3.44 -30.84
N ASP A 135 47.03 -2.85 -29.89
CA ASP A 135 48.08 -1.86 -30.18
C ASP A 135 49.25 -2.47 -30.99
N SER A 136 49.54 -3.75 -30.77
CA SER A 136 50.55 -4.46 -31.55
C SER A 136 50.06 -4.74 -32.98
N LEU A 137 48.77 -5.06 -33.17
CA LEU A 137 48.19 -5.28 -34.48
C LEU A 137 48.02 -3.96 -35.24
N GLU A 138 47.63 -2.89 -34.58
CA GLU A 138 47.53 -1.54 -35.13
C GLU A 138 48.88 -1.06 -35.69
N LYS A 139 49.97 -1.23 -34.93
CA LYS A 139 51.33 -0.93 -35.41
C LYS A 139 51.78 -1.83 -36.57
N GLN A 140 51.33 -3.09 -36.60
CA GLN A 140 51.61 -3.99 -37.73
C GLN A 140 50.83 -3.57 -38.98
N MET A 141 49.57 -3.11 -38.82
CA MET A 141 48.76 -2.59 -39.92
C MET A 141 49.30 -1.26 -40.44
N GLU A 142 49.73 -0.36 -39.57
CA GLU A 142 50.37 0.91 -39.93
C GLU A 142 51.65 0.68 -40.74
N LYS A 143 52.52 -0.25 -40.28
CA LYS A 143 53.72 -0.62 -41.02
C LYS A 143 53.43 -1.25 -42.39
N ALA A 144 52.43 -2.13 -42.46
CA ALA A 144 52.03 -2.72 -43.74
C ALA A 144 51.47 -1.67 -44.72
N HIS A 145 50.77 -0.66 -44.19
CA HIS A 145 50.27 0.46 -44.97
C HIS A 145 51.40 1.35 -45.49
N GLU A 146 52.37 1.70 -44.63
CA GLU A 146 53.57 2.44 -45.05
C GLU A 146 54.37 1.70 -46.13
N ASP A 147 54.54 0.38 -45.99
CA ASP A 147 55.28 -0.42 -46.96
C ASP A 147 54.52 -0.51 -48.30
N SER A 148 53.18 -0.55 -48.28
CA SER A 148 52.35 -0.44 -49.48
C SER A 148 52.49 0.91 -50.18
N GLU A 149 52.50 2.01 -49.42
CA GLU A 149 52.68 3.36 -49.99
C GLU A 149 54.08 3.53 -50.60
N LYS A 150 55.14 3.04 -49.94
CA LYS A 150 56.51 3.04 -50.51
C LYS A 150 56.59 2.23 -51.81
N LEU A 151 55.92 1.08 -51.87
CA LEU A 151 55.86 0.28 -53.11
C LEU A 151 55.11 1.04 -54.20
N ARG A 152 54.02 1.73 -53.86
CA ARG A 152 53.23 2.54 -54.79
C ARG A 152 54.02 3.71 -55.36
N GLU A 153 54.86 4.38 -54.55
CA GLU A 153 55.78 5.42 -55.01
C GLU A 153 56.78 4.94 -56.07
N ILE A 154 57.17 3.66 -56.03
CA ILE A 154 58.10 3.04 -57.00
C ILE A 154 57.37 2.50 -58.23
N VAL A 155 56.21 1.85 -58.02
CA VAL A 155 55.46 1.20 -59.09
C VAL A 155 54.83 2.23 -60.02
N LEU A 156 54.31 3.34 -59.51
CA LEU A 156 53.62 4.35 -60.31
C LEU A 156 54.49 5.00 -61.41
N PRO A 157 55.77 5.40 -61.17
CA PRO A 157 56.64 5.86 -62.25
C PRO A 157 57.02 4.74 -63.23
N MET A 158 57.16 3.49 -62.77
CA MET A 158 57.36 2.35 -63.67
C MET A 158 56.13 2.11 -64.56
N GLU A 159 54.91 2.22 -64.03
CA GLU A 159 53.67 2.11 -64.79
C GLU A 159 53.57 3.21 -65.85
N GLN A 160 53.95 4.45 -65.50
CA GLN A 160 54.03 5.56 -66.45
C GLN A 160 55.05 5.30 -67.57
N GLU A 161 56.24 4.81 -67.24
CA GLU A 161 57.27 4.46 -68.22
C GLU A 161 56.81 3.32 -69.15
N ILE A 162 56.15 2.30 -68.59
CA ILE A 162 55.57 1.20 -69.38
C ILE A 162 54.52 1.74 -70.35
N GLU A 163 53.66 2.66 -69.92
CA GLU A 163 52.65 3.26 -70.78
C GLU A 163 53.27 4.10 -71.90
N GLU A 164 54.32 4.86 -71.60
CA GLU A 164 55.09 5.57 -72.62
C GLU A 164 55.77 4.62 -73.62
N LEU A 165 56.35 3.52 -73.13
CA LEU A 165 56.99 2.51 -73.96
C LEU A 165 55.97 1.82 -74.85
N LYS A 166 54.79 1.47 -74.31
CA LYS A 166 53.66 0.96 -75.11
C LYS A 166 53.23 1.96 -76.18
N ALA A 167 53.11 3.24 -75.85
CA ALA A 167 52.76 4.28 -76.82
C ALA A 167 53.82 4.43 -77.94
N LYS A 168 55.11 4.37 -77.59
CA LYS A 168 56.23 4.40 -78.56
C LYS A 168 56.22 3.14 -79.44
N LEU A 169 55.92 1.98 -78.87
CA LEU A 169 55.80 0.71 -79.58
C LEU A 169 54.64 0.76 -80.59
N LEU A 170 53.46 1.22 -80.17
CA LEU A 170 52.30 1.40 -81.06
C LEU A 170 52.62 2.32 -82.24
N ARG A 171 53.29 3.46 -82.00
CA ARG A 171 53.74 4.36 -83.08
C ARG A 171 54.74 3.69 -84.03
N ALA A 172 55.65 2.87 -83.51
CA ALA A 172 56.60 2.13 -84.33
C ALA A 172 55.89 1.06 -85.19
N GLU A 173 54.89 0.37 -84.62
CA GLU A 173 54.04 -0.58 -85.34
C GLU A 173 53.24 0.11 -86.46
N GLU A 174 52.68 1.29 -86.22
CA GLU A 174 52.00 2.11 -87.25
C GLU A 174 52.94 2.45 -88.41
N LEU A 175 54.18 2.88 -88.12
CA LEU A 175 55.20 3.17 -89.13
C LEU A 175 55.60 1.93 -89.93
N ILE A 176 55.73 0.77 -89.27
CA ILE A 176 56.02 -0.50 -89.94
C ILE A 176 54.88 -0.88 -90.87
N GLN A 177 53.63 -0.76 -90.42
CA GLN A 177 52.46 -1.03 -91.25
C GLN A 177 52.40 -0.07 -92.46
N GLU A 178 52.77 1.19 -92.30
CA GLU A 178 52.85 2.16 -93.41
C GLU A 178 53.92 1.80 -94.45
N ILE A 179 55.10 1.35 -94.00
CA ILE A 179 56.16 0.84 -94.89
C ILE A 179 55.70 -0.42 -95.61
N GLN A 180 54.98 -1.31 -94.93
CA GLN A 180 54.42 -2.53 -95.53
C GLN A 180 53.26 -2.24 -96.50
N ARG A 181 52.55 -1.12 -96.35
CA ARG A 181 51.48 -0.67 -97.27
C ARG A 181 52.00 0.00 -98.55
N ARG A 182 53.31 0.28 -98.68
CA ARG A 182 53.90 0.76 -99.95
C ARG A 182 54.06 -0.39 -100.97
N PRO A 183 53.55 -0.25 -102.21
CA PRO A 183 53.64 -1.31 -103.22
C PRO A 183 54.97 -1.28 -104.00
N ARG A 184 55.73 -2.38 -103.98
CA ARG A 184 56.67 -2.77 -105.07
C ARG A 184 56.76 -4.30 -105.22
N HIS A 185 56.53 -4.78 -106.45
CA HIS A 185 56.67 -6.16 -106.94
C HIS A 185 57.37 -6.13 -108.34
N PRO A 186 57.79 -7.26 -108.97
CA PRO A 186 59.15 -7.88 -109.05
C PRO A 186 59.64 -7.94 -110.54
N PRO A 187 60.43 -8.90 -111.12
CA PRO A 187 61.41 -9.93 -110.67
C PRO A 187 62.78 -9.94 -111.43
N SER A 188 63.79 -10.72 -110.98
CA SER A 188 64.81 -11.48 -111.80
C SER A 188 65.89 -12.06 -110.86
N LEU A 189 65.90 -13.35 -110.51
CA LEU A 189 66.47 -14.52 -111.18
C LEU A 189 68.01 -14.55 -111.34
N HIS A 190 68.58 -15.63 -110.78
CA HIS A 190 69.92 -16.23 -110.95
C HIS A 190 71.07 -15.52 -110.24
N GLY A 191 71.95 -16.18 -109.50
CA GLY A 191 72.27 -17.59 -109.24
C GLY A 191 73.57 -17.55 -108.41
N SER A 192 74.11 -18.58 -107.76
CA SER A 192 73.86 -20.00 -107.61
C SER A 192 74.83 -20.49 -106.51
N THR A 193 74.69 -21.77 -106.14
CA THR A 193 75.73 -22.69 -105.63
C THR A 193 75.83 -22.78 -104.09
N GLU A 194 75.06 -23.67 -103.42
CA GLU A 194 75.26 -25.14 -103.23
C GLU A 194 76.50 -25.46 -102.35
N LEU A 195 76.56 -26.43 -101.43
CA LEU A 195 75.71 -27.47 -100.85
C LEU A 195 76.64 -28.17 -99.82
N LEU A 196 76.17 -28.59 -98.64
CA LEU A 196 76.61 -29.80 -97.89
C LEU A 196 75.52 -30.12 -96.86
N LEU A 197 74.63 -31.10 -97.07
CA LEU A 197 74.77 -32.53 -96.75
C LEU A 197 75.27 -32.84 -95.33
N SER A 198 74.37 -33.41 -94.52
CA SER A 198 74.49 -34.48 -93.51
C SER A 198 73.47 -34.20 -92.39
N ARG A 199 72.76 -35.13 -91.76
CA ARG A 199 72.69 -36.60 -91.73
C ARG A 199 71.64 -36.88 -90.62
N ASP A 200 70.59 -37.63 -90.93
CA ASP A 200 69.66 -38.19 -89.93
C ASP A 200 70.36 -39.33 -89.14
N PRO A 201 69.97 -39.64 -87.89
CA PRO A 201 68.77 -40.49 -87.72
C PRO A 201 67.91 -40.20 -86.46
N SER A 202 66.58 -40.21 -86.58
CA SER A 202 65.65 -41.30 -86.15
C SER A 202 66.11 -42.29 -85.03
N PRO A 203 65.24 -43.03 -84.29
CA PRO A 203 63.76 -42.99 -84.17
C PRO A 203 63.22 -43.46 -82.74
N PRO A 204 62.27 -44.43 -82.54
CA PRO A 204 60.79 -44.34 -82.50
C PRO A 204 60.08 -45.08 -81.30
N LEU A 205 58.73 -45.16 -81.36
CA LEU A 205 57.80 -46.21 -80.85
C LEU A 205 57.07 -46.03 -79.49
N GLU A 206 55.73 -45.96 -79.59
CA GLU A 206 54.73 -46.56 -78.67
C GLU A 206 55.02 -48.07 -78.46
N PRO A 207 54.60 -48.79 -77.38
CA PRO A 207 53.23 -48.75 -76.84
C PRO A 207 53.02 -49.15 -75.34
N LEU A 208 51.75 -49.06 -74.90
CA LEU A 208 51.01 -49.95 -73.99
C LEU A 208 51.44 -50.19 -72.52
N GLU A 209 50.43 -50.07 -71.65
CA GLU A 209 50.13 -50.93 -70.48
C GLU A 209 51.15 -50.94 -69.32
N GLU A 210 50.82 -51.01 -68.05
CA GLU A 210 49.61 -51.00 -67.24
C GLU A 210 50.13 -51.09 -65.79
N LEU A 211 49.31 -50.67 -64.83
CA LEU A 211 49.26 -51.13 -63.43
C LEU A 211 50.10 -50.47 -62.32
N SER A 212 49.31 -50.17 -61.26
CA SER A 212 49.60 -50.27 -59.82
C SER A 212 50.24 -49.03 -59.18
N GLY A 213 49.63 -48.34 -58.21
CA GLY A 213 48.42 -48.56 -57.41
C GLY A 213 48.26 -47.36 -56.47
N ASP A 214 47.04 -46.85 -56.32
CA ASP A 214 46.25 -46.85 -55.08
C ASP A 214 46.58 -45.76 -54.02
N GLY A 215 45.51 -45.15 -53.50
CA GLY A 215 45.46 -44.06 -52.53
C GLY A 215 45.05 -42.72 -53.18
N GLY A 216 43.80 -42.26 -53.19
CA GLY A 216 42.72 -42.40 -52.22
C GLY A 216 42.56 -41.10 -51.42
N ALA A 217 41.38 -40.48 -51.54
CA ALA A 217 40.79 -39.48 -50.63
C ALA A 217 41.43 -38.07 -50.54
N ALA A 218 40.87 -37.09 -51.27
CA ALA A 218 40.94 -35.68 -50.84
C ALA A 218 39.86 -34.73 -51.41
N ALA A 219 39.03 -35.14 -52.38
CA ALA A 219 38.14 -34.19 -53.08
C ALA A 219 36.63 -34.50 -53.02
N GLU A 220 36.22 -35.54 -52.28
CA GLU A 220 34.80 -35.85 -52.03
C GLU A 220 34.59 -36.23 -50.56
N ALA A 221 34.56 -35.24 -49.67
CA ALA A 221 33.98 -35.35 -48.33
C ALA A 221 33.91 -33.98 -47.65
N PHE A 222 33.04 -33.07 -48.12
CA PHE A 222 32.38 -32.09 -47.21
C PHE A 222 31.17 -31.40 -47.88
N ALA A 223 30.33 -32.18 -48.56
CA ALA A 223 28.95 -31.80 -48.84
C ALA A 223 28.02 -32.97 -48.47
N HIS A 224 27.75 -33.10 -47.17
CA HIS A 224 26.58 -33.83 -46.65
C HIS A 224 26.34 -33.44 -45.19
N ASN A 225 25.69 -32.30 -44.99
CA ASN A 225 24.64 -32.08 -43.99
C ASN A 225 24.27 -30.60 -43.99
N CYS A 226 23.21 -30.29 -44.74
CA CYS A 226 22.09 -29.41 -44.40
C CYS A 226 21.54 -28.81 -45.70
N ASP A 227 20.59 -29.55 -46.26
CA ASP A 227 19.57 -29.05 -47.16
C ASP A 227 18.67 -28.00 -46.47
N ASP A 228 18.08 -27.15 -47.32
CA ASP A 228 16.82 -26.42 -47.22
C ASP A 228 16.68 -25.18 -46.31
N SER A 229 16.78 -23.99 -46.90
CA SER A 229 15.61 -23.22 -47.39
C SER A 229 15.95 -21.75 -47.72
N ALA A 230 16.41 -21.50 -48.94
CA ALA A 230 16.28 -20.17 -49.55
C ALA A 230 16.18 -20.32 -51.07
N SER A 231 14.96 -20.61 -51.54
CA SER A 231 14.62 -20.61 -52.96
C SER A 231 14.63 -19.18 -53.49
N ILE A 232 15.72 -18.85 -54.17
CA ILE A 232 15.85 -17.76 -55.14
C ILE A 232 15.14 -18.22 -56.41
N SER A 233 14.02 -17.56 -56.76
CA SER A 233 13.36 -17.77 -58.05
C SER A 233 13.47 -16.53 -58.91
N SER A 234 14.29 -16.67 -59.95
CA SER A 234 14.06 -16.26 -61.34
C SER A 234 13.81 -14.77 -61.65
N PHE A 235 14.87 -14.13 -62.12
CA PHE A 235 14.81 -13.03 -63.08
C PHE A 235 14.20 -13.54 -64.39
N SER A 236 13.02 -13.01 -64.76
CA SER A 236 12.54 -13.04 -66.15
C SER A 236 12.69 -11.63 -66.73
N LEU A 237 13.66 -11.48 -67.63
CA LEU A 237 13.80 -10.31 -68.50
C LEU A 237 12.83 -10.50 -69.68
N GLY A 238 11.74 -9.73 -69.70
CA GLY A 238 10.76 -9.73 -70.79
C GLY A 238 10.09 -8.38 -70.90
N GLY A 239 10.40 -7.65 -71.98
CA GLY A 239 9.99 -6.27 -72.20
C GLY A 239 8.53 -6.06 -72.62
N GLY A 240 8.19 -4.79 -72.85
CA GLY A 240 7.03 -4.39 -73.64
C GLY A 240 6.02 -3.49 -72.92
N ALA A 241 6.14 -2.20 -73.19
CA ALA A 241 5.14 -1.13 -73.19
C ALA A 241 3.67 -1.45 -72.82
N SER A 242 3.10 -0.66 -71.89
CA SER A 242 1.94 0.24 -72.08
C SER A 242 1.16 0.48 -70.77
N GLY A 243 0.71 1.73 -70.57
CA GLY A 243 -0.59 1.97 -69.92
C GLY A 243 -0.63 2.63 -68.54
N SER A 244 -0.44 3.97 -68.55
CA SER A 244 -1.39 4.96 -68.01
C SER A 244 -1.87 4.94 -66.54
N ALA A 245 -1.54 6.07 -65.89
CA ALA A 245 -2.47 7.05 -65.27
C ALA A 245 -2.83 6.95 -63.77
N SER A 246 -2.49 8.04 -63.05
CA SER A 246 -3.39 8.93 -62.26
C SER A 246 -3.03 9.16 -60.78
N LEU A 247 -2.37 10.31 -60.50
CA LEU A 247 -2.64 11.29 -59.40
C LEU A 247 -2.52 10.88 -57.90
N PRO A 248 -2.42 11.84 -56.93
CA PRO A 248 -1.88 13.18 -56.97
C PRO A 248 -0.83 13.48 -55.87
N ARG A 249 -0.16 14.60 -56.12
CA ARG A 249 0.70 15.42 -55.27
C ARG A 249 0.14 15.65 -53.84
N SER A 250 0.84 15.17 -52.82
CA SER A 250 0.84 15.76 -51.47
C SER A 250 2.22 16.36 -51.22
N ARG A 251 2.29 17.69 -51.34
CA ARG A 251 3.44 18.51 -50.96
C ARG A 251 3.26 18.84 -49.49
N HIS A 252 4.07 18.30 -48.56
CA HIS A 252 4.25 18.86 -47.22
C HIS A 252 5.73 18.70 -46.78
N GLY A 253 6.41 19.85 -46.67
CA GLY A 253 7.53 20.15 -45.78
C GLY A 253 8.81 19.33 -45.87
N LEU A 254 9.72 19.67 -46.79
CA LEU A 254 11.14 19.33 -46.62
C LEU A 254 11.82 20.40 -45.74
N SER A 255 12.67 19.94 -44.83
CA SER A 255 13.50 20.78 -43.95
C SER A 255 14.52 21.60 -44.78
N PRO A 256 14.89 22.84 -44.38
CA PRO A 256 15.77 23.72 -45.17
C PRO A 256 17.12 23.10 -45.58
N GLU A 257 17.64 22.18 -44.77
CA GLU A 257 18.93 21.52 -45.01
C GLU A 257 18.87 20.46 -46.12
N GLN A 258 17.66 19.99 -46.47
CA GLN A 258 17.43 18.94 -47.47
C GLN A 258 17.21 19.50 -48.89
N GLU A 259 16.90 20.80 -49.00
CA GLU A 259 16.74 21.50 -50.28
C GLU A 259 18.08 21.94 -50.88
N GLU A 260 19.06 22.26 -50.00
CA GLU A 260 20.43 22.58 -50.40
C GLU A 260 21.17 21.33 -50.89
N THR A 261 20.95 20.17 -50.26
CA THR A 261 21.52 18.89 -50.69
C THR A 261 20.93 18.38 -52.00
N ALA A 262 19.63 18.58 -52.26
CA ALA A 262 19.01 18.23 -53.54
C ALA A 262 19.50 19.11 -54.71
N SER A 263 19.77 20.41 -54.47
CA SER A 263 20.34 21.31 -55.48
C SER A 263 21.79 20.96 -55.84
N LEU A 264 22.57 20.43 -54.89
CA LEU A 264 23.96 20.04 -55.13
C LEU A 264 24.10 18.72 -55.91
N VAL A 265 23.14 17.79 -55.80
CA VAL A 265 23.14 16.53 -56.56
C VAL A 265 22.79 16.75 -58.04
N SER A 266 22.18 17.87 -58.41
CA SER A 266 21.81 18.19 -59.80
C SER A 266 22.98 18.61 -60.70
N THR A 267 24.21 18.74 -60.18
CA THR A 267 25.31 19.39 -60.92
C THR A 267 26.64 18.63 -60.94
N GLY A 268 26.66 17.30 -60.77
CA GLY A 268 27.91 16.56 -60.83
C GLY A 268 27.76 15.07 -61.12
N THR A 269 28.07 14.68 -62.36
CA THR A 269 28.37 13.32 -62.86
C THR A 269 27.27 12.24 -62.70
N LEU A 270 26.63 11.92 -63.83
CA LEU A 270 25.90 10.66 -64.05
C LEU A 270 26.88 9.48 -63.95
N VAL A 271 27.13 9.00 -62.74
CA VAL A 271 27.78 7.71 -62.49
C VAL A 271 26.68 6.64 -62.50
N PRO A 272 26.83 5.55 -63.27
CA PRO A 272 25.88 4.43 -63.23
C PRO A 272 25.69 3.94 -61.79
N GLU A 273 24.46 3.58 -61.39
CA GLU A 273 24.06 3.20 -60.02
C GLU A 273 24.91 2.09 -59.35
N GLY A 274 25.85 1.46 -60.06
CA GLY A 274 26.75 0.43 -59.55
C GLY A 274 28.09 0.90 -58.95
N ILE A 275 28.37 2.21 -58.89
CA ILE A 275 29.68 2.72 -58.39
C ILE A 275 29.55 3.78 -57.27
N TYR A 276 28.38 3.89 -56.63
CA TYR A 276 28.29 4.68 -55.40
C TYR A 276 28.88 3.87 -54.24
N LEU A 277 30.16 4.08 -53.95
CA LEU A 277 30.77 3.63 -52.69
C LEU A 277 30.41 4.65 -51.60
N PRO A 278 29.60 4.28 -50.59
CA PRO A 278 29.37 5.16 -49.46
C PRO A 278 30.68 5.39 -48.69
N PRO A 279 30.88 6.59 -48.10
CA PRO A 279 32.05 6.88 -47.28
C PRO A 279 32.25 5.83 -46.17
N PRO A 280 33.49 5.55 -45.73
CA PRO A 280 33.75 4.59 -44.67
C PRO A 280 32.91 4.88 -43.42
N GLY A 281 32.18 3.86 -42.95
CA GLY A 281 31.27 3.97 -41.81
C GLY A 281 29.79 4.21 -42.17
N TYR A 282 29.46 4.40 -43.45
CA TYR A 282 28.09 4.55 -43.92
C TYR A 282 27.64 3.32 -44.71
N GLN A 283 26.53 2.69 -44.28
CA GLN A 283 25.93 1.55 -44.96
C GLN A 283 24.74 2.03 -45.79
N LEU A 284 24.66 1.61 -47.05
CA LEU A 284 23.48 1.82 -47.88
C LEU A 284 22.35 0.94 -47.33
N VAL A 285 21.30 1.58 -46.83
CA VAL A 285 20.11 0.92 -46.30
C VAL A 285 19.02 0.95 -47.39
N PRO A 286 18.44 -0.20 -47.77
CA PRO A 286 17.33 -0.22 -48.72
C PRO A 286 16.08 0.47 -48.15
N ASP A 287 15.24 1.03 -49.02
CA ASP A 287 14.12 1.91 -48.63
C ASP A 287 13.15 1.28 -47.63
N ASN A 288 12.92 -0.03 -47.72
CA ASN A 288 12.06 -0.77 -46.79
C ASN A 288 12.65 -0.82 -45.36
N GLN A 289 13.97 -1.00 -45.23
CA GLN A 289 14.65 -0.98 -43.94
C GLN A 289 14.72 0.45 -43.38
N TRP A 290 14.87 1.45 -44.25
CA TRP A 290 14.82 2.86 -43.84
C TRP A 290 13.44 3.25 -43.32
N GLU A 291 12.36 2.86 -44.00
CA GLU A 291 10.99 3.07 -43.54
C GLU A 291 10.73 2.37 -42.19
N GLN A 292 11.24 1.15 -42.01
CA GLN A 292 11.12 0.42 -40.75
C GLN A 292 11.87 1.14 -39.61
N LEU A 293 13.12 1.54 -39.82
CA LEU A 293 13.91 2.32 -38.84
C LEU A 293 13.26 3.67 -38.52
N GLN A 294 12.58 4.29 -39.49
CA GLN A 294 11.81 5.52 -39.27
C GLN A 294 10.57 5.30 -38.41
N VAL A 295 9.88 4.17 -38.57
CA VAL A 295 8.76 3.80 -37.69
C VAL A 295 9.27 3.49 -36.28
N GLU A 296 10.33 2.70 -36.16
CA GLU A 296 10.97 2.38 -34.88
C GLU A 296 11.49 3.65 -34.18
N GLY A 297 12.13 4.56 -34.92
CA GLY A 297 12.58 5.85 -34.39
C GLY A 297 11.42 6.72 -33.91
N ARG A 298 10.31 6.79 -34.66
CA ARG A 298 9.09 7.49 -34.22
C ARG A 298 8.45 6.84 -32.99
N GLN A 299 8.52 5.51 -32.87
CA GLN A 299 8.00 4.79 -31.72
C GLN A 299 8.85 5.06 -30.48
N LEU A 300 10.17 4.91 -30.59
CA LEU A 300 11.12 5.24 -29.52
C LEU A 300 11.01 6.69 -29.07
N GLN A 301 10.74 7.62 -29.99
CA GLN A 301 10.52 9.02 -29.65
C GLN A 301 9.26 9.21 -28.81
N LYS A 302 8.15 8.54 -29.17
CA LYS A 302 6.91 8.56 -28.35
C LYS A 302 7.13 7.92 -26.98
N ASP A 303 7.87 6.82 -26.94
CA ASP A 303 8.17 6.12 -25.69
C ASP A 303 9.05 6.98 -24.78
N LEU A 304 10.07 7.66 -25.35
CA LEU A 304 10.91 8.62 -24.63
C LEU A 304 10.08 9.80 -24.09
N GLU A 305 9.15 10.33 -24.90
CA GLU A 305 8.24 11.37 -24.44
C GLU A 305 7.34 10.87 -23.30
N SER A 306 6.80 9.65 -23.37
CA SER A 306 5.99 9.06 -22.29
C SER A 306 6.79 8.93 -21.00
N ILE A 307 7.98 8.32 -21.08
CA ILE A 307 8.90 8.16 -19.94
C ILE A 307 9.30 9.52 -19.36
N SER A 308 9.50 10.54 -20.20
CA SER A 308 9.82 11.89 -19.74
C SER A 308 8.67 12.53 -18.94
N ARG A 309 7.42 12.30 -19.34
CA ARG A 309 6.23 12.77 -18.61
C ARG A 309 6.08 12.05 -17.29
N GLU A 310 6.23 10.72 -17.28
CA GLU A 310 6.19 9.91 -16.06
C GLU A 310 7.27 10.35 -15.07
N ARG A 311 8.49 10.62 -15.55
CA ARG A 311 9.56 11.19 -14.73
C ARG A 311 9.14 12.52 -14.10
N ASP A 312 8.56 13.43 -14.88
CA ASP A 312 8.16 14.75 -14.40
C ASP A 312 7.02 14.66 -13.37
N GLU A 313 6.07 13.74 -13.58
CA GLU A 313 5.00 13.45 -12.62
C GLU A 313 5.54 12.88 -11.31
N LEU A 314 6.47 11.91 -11.38
CA LEU A 314 7.14 11.35 -10.20
C LEU A 314 7.97 12.40 -9.47
N GLN A 315 8.67 13.26 -10.20
CA GLN A 315 9.47 14.34 -9.64
C GLN A 315 8.59 15.37 -8.91
N GLU A 316 7.45 15.74 -9.48
CA GLU A 316 6.48 16.62 -8.83
C GLU A 316 5.78 15.94 -7.64
N GLY A 317 5.49 14.63 -7.75
CA GLY A 317 4.97 13.83 -6.64
C GLY A 317 5.94 13.80 -5.45
N LEU A 318 7.23 13.57 -5.70
CA LEU A 318 8.28 13.63 -4.68
C LEU A 318 8.40 15.03 -4.08
N ARG A 319 8.32 16.08 -4.91
CA ARG A 319 8.34 17.49 -4.47
C ARG A 319 7.22 17.76 -3.48
N ARG A 320 5.98 17.38 -3.82
CA ARG A 320 4.79 17.56 -2.97
C ARG A 320 4.89 16.75 -1.67
N SER A 321 5.30 15.49 -1.75
CA SER A 321 5.49 14.64 -0.57
C SER A 321 6.54 15.22 0.39
N ASN A 322 7.65 15.74 -0.13
CA ASN A 322 8.68 16.40 0.67
C ASN A 322 8.16 17.69 1.34
N GLU A 323 7.39 18.50 0.61
CA GLU A 323 6.73 19.69 1.17
C GLU A 323 5.75 19.34 2.28
N ASP A 324 4.94 18.29 2.11
CA ASP A 324 3.97 17.88 3.11
C ASP A 324 4.65 17.25 4.34
N CYS A 325 5.73 16.48 4.14
CA CYS A 325 6.59 16.01 5.21
C CYS A 325 7.20 17.18 5.99
N ALA A 326 7.71 18.21 5.31
CA ALA A 326 8.25 19.41 5.95
C ALA A 326 7.19 20.16 6.77
N LYS A 327 5.96 20.31 6.25
CA LYS A 327 4.84 20.90 7.00
C LYS A 327 4.50 20.10 8.25
N GLN A 328 4.44 18.76 8.15
CA GLN A 328 4.18 17.88 9.29
C GLN A 328 5.29 17.99 10.33
N MET A 329 6.56 17.96 9.91
CA MET A 329 7.71 18.18 10.79
C MET A 329 7.64 19.54 11.48
N GLN A 330 7.22 20.60 10.78
CA GLN A 330 7.08 21.93 11.37
C GLN A 330 6.01 21.99 12.47
N VAL A 331 4.87 21.30 12.27
CA VAL A 331 3.83 21.19 13.30
C VAL A 331 4.34 20.42 14.51
N LEU A 332 5.02 19.28 14.30
CA LEU A 332 5.60 18.50 15.39
C LEU A 332 6.66 19.30 16.17
N LEU A 333 7.53 20.04 15.47
CA LEU A 333 8.51 20.93 16.10
C LEU A 333 7.84 22.01 16.94
N ALA A 334 6.77 22.64 16.44
CA ALA A 334 6.00 23.62 17.21
C ALA A 334 5.37 22.99 18.46
N GLN A 335 4.84 21.77 18.35
CA GLN A 335 4.28 21.03 19.49
C GLN A 335 5.35 20.71 20.55
N VAL A 336 6.55 20.28 20.13
CA VAL A 336 7.68 20.02 21.03
C VAL A 336 8.14 21.32 21.70
N GLN A 337 8.25 22.42 20.97
CA GLN A 337 8.61 23.72 21.55
C GLN A 337 7.57 24.17 22.59
N ASN A 338 6.27 23.99 22.32
CA ASN A 338 5.22 24.31 23.28
C ASN A 338 5.29 23.42 24.54
N SER A 339 5.53 22.12 24.38
CA SER A 339 5.64 21.21 25.54
C SER A 339 6.90 21.52 26.36
N GLU A 340 8.03 21.85 25.73
CA GLU A 340 9.22 22.29 26.44
C GLU A 340 9.01 23.61 27.19
N GLN A 341 8.33 24.59 26.58
CA GLN A 341 7.98 25.84 27.27
C GLN A 341 7.10 25.57 28.48
N LEU A 342 6.08 24.71 28.34
CA LEU A 342 5.25 24.29 29.46
C LEU A 342 6.10 23.63 30.56
N LEU A 343 6.99 22.70 30.22
CA LEU A 343 7.88 22.07 31.20
C LEU A 343 8.78 23.09 31.91
N ARG A 344 9.33 24.08 31.19
CA ARG A 344 10.10 25.18 31.79
C ARG A 344 9.25 26.00 32.76
N THR A 345 8.01 26.33 32.40
CA THR A 345 7.10 27.07 33.30
C THR A 345 6.75 26.23 34.54
N LEU A 346 6.43 24.95 34.37
CA LEU A 346 6.14 24.04 35.48
C LEU A 346 7.34 23.92 36.41
N GLN A 347 8.54 23.73 35.88
CA GLN A 347 9.77 23.73 36.66
C GLN A 347 9.92 25.02 37.47
N GLY A 348 9.66 26.18 36.86
CA GLY A 348 9.63 27.47 37.56
C GLY A 348 8.61 27.52 38.69
N THR A 349 7.39 27.04 38.46
CA THR A 349 6.34 26.99 39.51
C THR A 349 6.69 26.05 40.66
N VAL A 350 7.34 24.91 40.37
CA VAL A 350 7.80 23.95 41.38
C VAL A 350 8.92 24.56 42.21
N SER A 351 9.91 25.22 41.58
CA SER A 351 10.96 25.93 42.31
C SER A 351 10.40 27.04 43.21
N GLN A 352 9.43 27.82 42.72
CA GLN A 352 8.75 28.84 43.52
C GLN A 352 7.95 28.23 44.69
N ALA A 353 7.24 27.12 44.45
CA ALA A 353 6.51 26.41 45.50
C ALA A 353 7.47 25.84 46.55
N GLN A 354 8.60 25.28 46.12
CA GLN A 354 9.67 24.78 46.99
C GLN A 354 10.25 25.92 47.84
N GLU A 355 10.53 27.08 47.26
CA GLU A 355 11.02 28.26 48.00
C GLU A 355 9.99 28.73 49.04
N ARG A 356 8.70 28.79 48.69
CA ARG A 356 7.62 29.10 49.65
C ARG A 356 7.59 28.11 50.82
N VAL A 357 7.74 26.82 50.55
CA VAL A 357 7.83 25.80 51.61
C VAL A 357 9.07 26.03 52.47
N GLN A 358 10.24 26.28 51.86
CA GLN A 358 11.47 26.57 52.60
C GLN A 358 11.34 27.82 53.48
N LEU A 359 10.66 28.87 53.03
CA LEU A 359 10.37 30.07 53.85
C LEU A 359 9.40 29.76 55.01
N GLN A 360 8.51 28.79 54.85
CA GLN A 360 7.62 28.32 55.92
C GLN A 360 8.31 27.33 56.88
N MET A 361 9.40 26.68 56.48
CA MET A 361 10.13 25.70 57.30
C MET A 361 10.68 26.28 58.62
N PRO A 362 11.25 27.50 58.70
CA PRO A 362 11.61 28.14 59.97
C PRO A 362 10.41 28.33 60.90
N ARG A 363 9.25 28.78 60.39
CA ARG A 363 8.03 28.94 61.20
C ARG A 363 7.54 27.59 61.70
N ARG A 364 7.54 26.57 60.84
CA ARG A 364 7.19 25.18 61.21
C ARG A 364 8.16 24.57 62.21
N ARG A 365 9.48 24.79 62.06
CA ARG A 365 10.52 24.35 63.01
C ARG A 365 10.40 25.07 64.35
N ALA A 366 10.14 26.38 64.35
CA ALA A 366 9.89 27.16 65.55
C ALA A 366 8.63 26.67 66.28
N TRP A 367 7.56 26.38 65.54
CA TRP A 367 6.32 25.83 66.10
C TRP A 367 6.52 24.40 66.67
N ALA A 368 7.28 23.54 65.98
CA ALA A 368 7.65 22.22 66.47
C ALA A 368 8.56 22.29 67.72
N SER A 369 9.50 23.25 67.77
CA SER A 369 10.33 23.51 68.94
C SER A 369 9.49 24.02 70.11
N TRP A 370 8.52 24.90 69.88
CA TRP A 370 7.57 25.38 70.88
C TRP A 370 6.69 24.24 71.43
N LEU A 371 6.18 23.37 70.55
CA LEU A 371 5.46 22.15 70.94
C LEU A 371 6.32 21.17 71.74
N SER A 372 7.58 20.97 71.33
CA SER A 372 8.53 20.17 72.09
C SER A 372 8.82 20.80 73.45
N PHE A 373 8.95 22.13 73.53
CA PHE A 373 9.12 22.87 74.78
C PHE A 373 7.93 22.67 75.74
N LEU A 374 6.70 22.71 75.22
CA LEU A 374 5.48 22.37 75.96
C LEU A 374 5.47 20.91 76.44
N ASN A 375 5.88 19.97 75.57
CA ASN A 375 5.82 18.54 75.85
C ASN A 375 6.96 18.02 76.74
N THR A 376 8.12 18.70 76.78
CA THR A 376 9.30 18.30 77.58
C THR A 376 9.21 18.77 79.04
N GLY A 377 8.04 19.25 79.48
CA GLY A 377 7.75 19.43 80.91
C GLY A 377 8.67 20.40 81.64
N ARG A 378 9.28 21.39 80.97
CA ARG A 378 9.91 22.53 81.66
C ARG A 378 8.84 23.54 82.05
N SER A 379 8.16 23.19 83.14
CA SER A 379 7.46 24.05 84.08
C SER A 379 6.54 25.15 83.53
N VAL A 380 5.23 24.94 83.72
CA VAL A 380 4.15 25.95 83.75
C VAL A 380 4.45 27.08 84.76
N GLN A 381 5.49 26.97 85.60
CA GLN A 381 5.93 28.01 86.53
C GLN A 381 6.88 29.06 85.89
N ALA A 382 7.42 28.84 84.68
CA ALA A 382 8.33 29.80 84.03
C ALA A 382 7.66 30.72 82.98
N LEU A 383 6.41 30.43 82.58
CA LEU A 383 5.66 31.25 81.61
C LEU A 383 4.39 31.91 82.19
N ALA A 384 4.11 31.72 83.48
CA ALA A 384 3.17 32.55 84.23
C ALA A 384 3.63 34.02 84.42
N SER A 385 4.66 34.46 83.69
CA SER A 385 5.04 35.88 83.59
C SER A 385 4.96 36.45 82.18
N ARG A 386 4.29 35.75 81.23
CA ARG A 386 3.97 36.39 79.94
C ARG A 386 2.70 35.82 79.31
N GLU A 387 1.58 36.44 79.65
CA GLU A 387 0.28 36.29 78.97
C GLU A 387 0.41 36.49 77.46
N THR A 388 -0.23 35.64 76.65
CA THR A 388 -1.39 35.96 75.79
C THR A 388 -1.65 34.88 74.72
N GLY A 389 -2.88 34.33 74.70
CA GLY A 389 -3.63 34.03 73.46
C GLY A 389 -3.67 32.60 72.88
N ASP A 390 -4.79 31.91 73.17
CA ASP A 390 -5.57 30.94 72.34
C ASP A 390 -5.18 29.45 72.16
N PRO A 391 -6.14 28.50 72.37
CA PRO A 391 -5.98 27.08 72.08
C PRO A 391 -6.61 26.68 70.72
N LEU A 392 -5.96 25.81 69.94
CA LEU A 392 -6.54 25.20 68.73
C LEU A 392 -6.61 23.66 68.83
N SER A 393 -7.77 23.13 68.44
CA SER A 393 -8.33 21.80 68.73
C SER A 393 -7.68 20.56 68.06
N PRO A 394 -7.93 19.34 68.58
CA PRO A 394 -7.24 18.07 68.23
C PRO A 394 -7.48 17.50 66.82
N HIS A 395 -8.47 17.99 66.07
CA HIS A 395 -8.84 17.44 64.76
C HIS A 395 -7.79 17.67 63.65
N ARG A 396 -6.77 18.52 63.88
CA ARG A 396 -5.76 18.85 62.88
C ARG A 396 -4.54 17.91 62.86
N LEU A 397 -4.37 17.09 63.90
CA LEU A 397 -3.23 16.16 64.03
C LEU A 397 -3.42 14.87 63.23
N VAL A 398 -4.66 14.39 63.05
CA VAL A 398 -4.93 13.13 62.35
C VAL A 398 -4.75 13.25 60.83
N LEU A 399 -4.98 14.44 60.25
CA LEU A 399 -4.88 14.68 58.81
C LEU A 399 -3.45 14.82 58.27
N THR A 400 -2.42 14.89 59.12
CA THR A 400 -1.03 15.12 58.68
C THR A 400 -0.17 13.85 58.66
N VAL A 401 -0.58 12.77 59.32
CA VAL A 401 0.23 11.54 59.46
C VAL A 401 -0.01 10.56 58.31
N HIS A 402 -1.23 10.49 57.77
CA HIS A 402 -1.60 9.57 56.68
C HIS A 402 -0.82 9.76 55.37
N PRO A 403 -0.66 10.99 54.83
CA PRO A 403 0.03 11.18 53.54
C PRO A 403 1.55 10.99 53.63
N GLN A 404 2.14 11.01 54.84
CA GLN A 404 3.57 10.75 55.02
C GLN A 404 3.91 9.25 54.99
N ALA A 405 2.98 8.39 55.43
CA ALA A 405 3.15 6.94 55.37
C ALA A 405 3.03 6.40 53.94
N GLU A 406 2.10 6.94 53.15
CA GLU A 406 1.88 6.56 51.74
C GLU A 406 3.05 6.95 50.83
N LEU A 407 3.71 8.07 51.09
CA LEU A 407 4.88 8.47 50.31
C LEU A 407 6.08 7.54 50.55
N ALA A 408 6.24 7.05 51.78
CA ALA A 408 7.32 6.13 52.14
C ALA A 408 7.13 4.73 51.53
N THR A 409 5.88 4.24 51.47
CA THR A 409 5.57 2.96 50.81
C THR A 409 5.72 3.08 49.29
N SER A 410 5.26 4.17 48.70
CA SER A 410 5.43 4.46 47.27
C SER A 410 6.90 4.49 46.83
N HIS A 411 7.77 5.17 47.60
CA HIS A 411 9.20 5.23 47.31
C HIS A 411 9.88 3.86 47.39
N LYS A 412 9.43 2.98 48.30
CA LYS A 412 9.94 1.62 48.44
C LYS A 412 9.53 0.74 47.24
N CYS A 413 8.29 0.87 46.77
CA CYS A 413 7.80 0.17 45.58
C CYS A 413 8.54 0.59 44.31
N LEU A 414 8.74 1.89 44.10
CA LEU A 414 9.49 2.41 42.95
C LEU A 414 10.94 1.92 42.94
N SER A 415 11.60 1.88 44.10
CA SER A 415 12.97 1.36 44.20
C SER A 415 13.06 -0.13 43.84
N HIS A 416 12.06 -0.93 44.19
CA HIS A 416 12.03 -2.35 43.82
C HIS A 416 11.78 -2.53 42.32
N GLU A 417 10.91 -1.69 41.73
CA GLU A 417 10.59 -1.75 40.31
C GLU A 417 11.78 -1.33 39.44
N VAL A 418 12.51 -0.28 39.82
CA VAL A 418 13.74 0.14 39.14
C VAL A 418 14.79 -0.98 39.18
N LYS A 419 14.91 -1.68 40.31
CA LYS A 419 15.85 -2.80 40.45
C LYS A 419 15.45 -3.96 39.53
N ARG A 420 14.17 -4.33 39.51
CA ARG A 420 13.61 -5.37 38.63
C ARG A 420 13.84 -5.04 37.15
N LEU A 421 13.54 -3.80 36.73
CA LEU A 421 13.76 -3.33 35.36
C LEU A 421 15.24 -3.28 34.98
N THR A 422 16.13 -3.01 35.95
CA THR A 422 17.59 -3.04 35.71
C THR A 422 18.10 -4.46 35.49
N GLU A 423 17.59 -5.42 36.27
CA GLU A 423 17.89 -6.85 36.11
C GLU A 423 17.33 -7.40 34.79
N GLU A 424 16.10 -7.01 34.42
CA GLU A 424 15.47 -7.37 33.14
C GLU A 424 16.25 -6.80 31.94
N ASN A 425 16.71 -5.54 32.02
CA ASN A 425 17.57 -4.94 30.99
C ASN A 425 18.96 -5.61 30.89
N GLN A 426 19.51 -6.11 32.00
CA GLN A 426 20.74 -6.89 31.98
C GLN A 426 20.52 -8.28 31.36
N GLY A 427 19.37 -8.92 31.64
CA GLY A 427 18.96 -10.18 31.02
C GLY A 427 18.80 -10.03 29.50
N LEU A 428 18.12 -8.98 29.03
CA LEU A 428 17.95 -8.69 27.61
C LEU A 428 19.27 -8.38 26.89
N ARG A 429 20.28 -7.88 27.60
CA ARG A 429 21.65 -7.71 27.06
C ARG A 429 22.47 -9.00 27.03
N ALA A 430 22.17 -9.96 27.90
CA ALA A 430 22.82 -11.28 27.92
C ALA A 430 22.18 -12.27 26.93
N GLU A 431 20.89 -12.08 26.61
CA GLU A 431 20.12 -12.83 25.60
C GLU A 431 20.37 -12.32 24.15
N GLN A 432 21.12 -11.24 23.96
CA GLN A 432 21.70 -10.95 22.65
C GLN A 432 22.90 -11.89 22.43
N PRO A 433 22.85 -12.81 21.44
CA PRO A 433 23.99 -13.67 21.16
C PRO A 433 25.19 -12.82 20.72
N PRO A 434 26.43 -13.22 21.06
CA PRO A 434 27.60 -12.54 20.56
C PRO A 434 27.58 -12.57 19.03
N SER A 435 27.53 -11.38 18.44
CA SER A 435 27.82 -11.10 17.03
C SER A 435 28.86 -12.08 16.49
N SER A 436 28.40 -13.02 15.67
CA SER A 436 29.24 -13.86 14.83
C SER A 436 30.05 -12.95 13.91
N ALA A 437 31.31 -12.71 14.29
CA ALA A 437 32.33 -12.28 13.34
C ALA A 437 32.37 -13.32 12.20
N PRO A 438 32.51 -12.90 10.93
CA PRO A 438 32.55 -13.81 9.80
C PRO A 438 33.87 -14.57 9.85
N ARG A 439 33.83 -15.79 10.36
CA ARG A 439 34.86 -16.81 10.16
C ARG A 439 34.19 -17.92 9.36
N GLY A 440 34.25 -17.79 8.04
CA GLY A 440 33.61 -18.67 7.08
C GLY A 440 33.97 -18.30 5.64
N LEU A 441 35.26 -18.06 5.38
CA LEU A 441 35.85 -18.01 4.03
C LEU A 441 36.98 -19.05 3.91
N GLU A 442 36.77 -20.23 4.51
CA GLU A 442 37.69 -21.35 4.40
C GLU A 442 36.87 -22.64 4.25
N GLN A 443 36.16 -22.74 3.12
CA GLN A 443 35.63 -24.00 2.57
C GLN A 443 35.06 -23.73 1.17
N ASP A 444 35.92 -23.23 0.28
CA ASP A 444 35.76 -23.44 -1.16
C ASP A 444 37.13 -23.78 -1.79
N GLU A 445 37.89 -24.61 -1.06
CA GLU A 445 38.94 -25.42 -1.68
C GLU A 445 38.27 -26.67 -2.23
N GLY A 446 37.88 -26.64 -3.51
CA GLY A 446 37.15 -27.76 -4.07
C GLY A 446 36.98 -27.82 -5.58
N GLN A 447 37.32 -26.78 -6.35
CA GLN A 447 37.46 -26.93 -7.79
C GLN A 447 38.33 -25.82 -8.36
N GLU A 448 39.65 -26.00 -8.25
CA GLU A 448 40.51 -25.52 -9.32
C GLU A 448 40.03 -26.21 -10.60
N ASP A 449 39.19 -25.52 -11.37
CA ASP A 449 38.89 -25.89 -12.75
C ASP A 449 40.23 -26.00 -13.47
N SER A 450 40.70 -27.23 -13.59
CA SER A 450 41.85 -27.58 -14.38
C SER A 450 41.60 -27.02 -15.76
N LEU A 451 42.46 -26.09 -16.19
CA LEU A 451 42.39 -25.47 -17.51
C LEU A 451 42.14 -26.58 -18.55
N PRO A 452 41.10 -26.48 -19.40
CA PRO A 452 40.73 -27.55 -20.31
C PRO A 452 41.94 -27.91 -21.17
N SER A 453 42.45 -29.11 -20.95
CA SER A 453 43.71 -29.57 -21.54
C SER A 453 43.51 -30.03 -22.99
N SER A 454 42.24 -30.15 -23.41
CA SER A 454 41.84 -30.45 -24.79
C SER A 454 40.72 -29.51 -25.31
N LEU A 455 40.71 -29.31 -26.64
CA LEU A 455 39.65 -28.57 -27.35
C LEU A 455 38.24 -29.15 -27.13
N LEU A 456 38.15 -30.45 -26.86
CA LEU A 456 36.88 -31.12 -26.60
C LEU A 456 36.31 -30.73 -25.24
N GLU A 457 37.16 -30.67 -24.21
CA GLU A 457 36.79 -30.22 -22.85
C GLU A 457 36.35 -28.76 -22.87
N LEU A 458 37.06 -27.89 -23.60
CA LEU A 458 36.66 -26.49 -23.75
C LEU A 458 35.30 -26.35 -24.45
N ARG A 459 35.05 -27.11 -25.53
CA ARG A 459 33.75 -27.09 -26.22
C ARG A 459 32.60 -27.57 -25.32
N GLN A 460 32.84 -28.57 -24.48
CA GLN A 460 31.83 -29.06 -23.53
C GLN A 460 31.58 -28.05 -22.41
N LEU A 461 32.62 -27.41 -21.89
CA LEU A 461 32.50 -26.36 -20.88
C LEU A 461 31.74 -25.14 -21.42
N VAL A 462 32.03 -24.70 -22.65
CA VAL A 462 31.31 -23.60 -23.30
C VAL A 462 29.83 -23.94 -23.51
N ARG A 463 29.50 -25.18 -23.91
CA ARG A 463 28.09 -25.59 -24.01
C ARG A 463 27.39 -25.62 -22.65
N ARG A 464 28.07 -26.12 -21.61
CA ARG A 464 27.50 -26.20 -20.26
C ARG A 464 27.26 -24.81 -19.67
N THR A 465 28.25 -23.92 -19.75
CA THR A 465 28.13 -22.52 -19.31
C THR A 465 27.06 -21.76 -20.10
N GLN A 466 26.91 -22.00 -21.41
CA GLN A 466 25.80 -21.44 -22.20
C GLN A 466 24.44 -21.98 -21.76
N GLN A 467 24.34 -23.26 -21.41
CA GLN A 467 23.11 -23.86 -20.91
C GLN A 467 22.76 -23.33 -19.50
N GLU A 468 23.74 -23.21 -18.62
CA GLU A 468 23.59 -22.62 -17.29
C GLU A 468 23.19 -21.14 -17.38
N ALA A 469 23.82 -20.36 -18.26
CA ALA A 469 23.44 -18.96 -18.50
C ALA A 469 21.98 -18.84 -18.99
N ARG A 470 21.54 -19.72 -19.89
CA ARG A 470 20.14 -19.78 -20.35
C ARG A 470 19.17 -20.16 -19.22
N ALA A 471 19.54 -21.12 -18.37
CA ALA A 471 18.72 -21.53 -17.24
C ALA A 471 18.60 -20.40 -16.20
N HIS A 472 19.71 -19.70 -15.90
CA HIS A 472 19.69 -18.52 -15.04
C HIS A 472 18.84 -17.38 -15.62
N GLN A 473 18.93 -17.15 -16.93
CA GLN A 473 18.10 -16.14 -17.60
C GLN A 473 16.60 -16.50 -17.51
N GLN A 474 16.23 -17.75 -17.75
CA GLN A 474 14.85 -18.21 -17.60
C GLN A 474 14.35 -18.10 -16.16
N ALA A 475 15.18 -18.45 -15.18
CA ALA A 475 14.83 -18.29 -13.77
C ALA A 475 14.59 -16.82 -13.39
N GLN A 476 15.43 -15.91 -13.90
CA GLN A 476 15.26 -14.46 -13.72
C GLN A 476 13.99 -13.94 -14.40
N GLU A 477 13.66 -14.42 -15.59
CA GLU A 477 12.42 -14.06 -16.30
C GLU A 477 11.19 -14.53 -15.53
N HIS A 478 11.19 -15.76 -15.01
CA HIS A 478 10.11 -16.27 -14.16
C HIS A 478 9.98 -15.50 -12.85
N GLU A 479 11.10 -15.12 -12.23
CA GLU A 479 11.07 -14.30 -11.01
C GLU A 479 10.57 -12.88 -11.28
N ALA A 480 11.00 -12.26 -12.38
CA ALA A 480 10.48 -10.97 -12.81
C ALA A 480 8.98 -11.04 -13.10
N GLU A 481 8.49 -12.12 -13.72
CA GLU A 481 7.07 -12.31 -13.97
C GLU A 481 6.28 -12.54 -12.67
N ARG A 482 6.84 -13.30 -11.72
CA ARG A 482 6.25 -13.46 -10.38
C ARG A 482 6.10 -12.11 -9.67
N LEU A 483 7.14 -11.29 -9.70
CA LEU A 483 7.12 -9.95 -9.11
C LEU A 483 6.14 -9.02 -9.84
N ARG A 484 6.01 -9.12 -11.17
CA ARG A 484 5.00 -8.36 -11.92
C ARG A 484 3.58 -8.71 -11.48
N ILE A 485 3.29 -10.00 -11.32
CA ILE A 485 1.99 -10.47 -10.83
C ILE A 485 1.76 -9.94 -9.41
N GLU A 486 2.74 -10.04 -8.51
CA GLU A 486 2.64 -9.54 -7.15
C GLU A 486 2.43 -8.02 -7.09
N ILE A 487 3.09 -7.25 -7.95
CA ILE A 487 2.86 -5.80 -8.05
C ILE A 487 1.41 -5.50 -8.47
N VAL A 488 0.86 -6.26 -9.42
CA VAL A 488 -0.52 -6.08 -9.87
C VAL A 488 -1.51 -6.44 -8.74
N THR A 489 -1.31 -7.58 -8.06
CA THR A 489 -2.20 -7.98 -6.96
C THR A 489 -2.15 -6.99 -5.80
N LEU A 490 -0.97 -6.47 -5.46
CA LEU A 490 -0.82 -5.44 -4.43
C LEU A 490 -1.48 -4.11 -4.84
N ARG A 491 -1.45 -3.75 -6.12
CA ARG A 491 -2.16 -2.57 -6.64
C ARG A 491 -3.67 -2.74 -6.58
N GLU A 492 -4.19 -3.89 -6.99
CA GLU A 492 -5.62 -4.21 -6.91
C GLU A 492 -6.11 -4.18 -5.45
N ALA A 493 -5.36 -4.77 -4.52
CA ALA A 493 -5.68 -4.73 -3.10
C ALA A 493 -5.65 -3.30 -2.53
N LEU A 494 -4.70 -2.47 -2.98
CA LEU A 494 -4.65 -1.06 -2.59
C LEU A 494 -5.84 -0.27 -3.12
N GLU A 495 -6.23 -0.49 -4.37
CA GLU A 495 -7.41 0.14 -4.99
C GLU A 495 -8.70 -0.26 -4.24
N GLU A 496 -8.86 -1.55 -3.93
CA GLU A 496 -10.01 -2.04 -3.16
C GLU A 496 -10.07 -1.41 -1.76
N GLU A 497 -8.94 -1.33 -1.06
CA GLU A 497 -8.84 -0.67 0.23
C GLU A 497 -9.16 0.83 0.15
N THR A 498 -8.73 1.51 -0.93
CA THR A 498 -9.08 2.93 -1.13
C THR A 498 -10.57 3.12 -1.41
N ALA A 499 -11.20 2.22 -2.16
CA ALA A 499 -12.62 2.25 -2.43
C ALA A 499 -13.44 1.96 -1.15
N ALA A 500 -13.00 1.01 -0.33
CA ALA A 500 -13.60 0.71 0.97
C ALA A 500 -13.52 1.92 1.92
N ARG A 501 -12.37 2.59 1.98
CA ARG A 501 -12.20 3.83 2.75
C ARG A 501 -13.12 4.95 2.28
N ALA A 502 -13.18 5.20 0.97
CA ALA A 502 -14.07 6.21 0.41
C ALA A 502 -15.56 5.91 0.71
N SER A 503 -15.95 4.64 0.68
CA SER A 503 -17.31 4.21 1.06
C SER A 503 -17.61 4.48 2.54
N LEU A 504 -16.69 4.12 3.45
CA LEU A 504 -16.84 4.39 4.89
C LEU A 504 -16.85 5.89 5.21
N GLU A 505 -16.02 6.68 4.54
CA GLU A 505 -16.04 8.14 4.65
C GLU A 505 -17.38 8.73 4.18
N GLY A 506 -17.93 8.20 3.09
CA GLY A 506 -19.27 8.54 2.60
C GLY A 506 -20.35 8.22 3.64
N GLN A 507 -20.31 7.03 4.25
CA GLN A 507 -21.25 6.64 5.31
C GLN A 507 -21.13 7.54 6.55
N LEU A 508 -19.90 7.82 6.99
CA LEU A 508 -19.65 8.73 8.13
C LEU A 508 -20.16 10.14 7.85
N ARG A 509 -20.04 10.61 6.60
CA ARG A 509 -20.58 11.91 6.20
C ARG A 509 -22.11 11.92 6.27
N VAL A 510 -22.78 10.90 5.75
CA VAL A 510 -24.24 10.78 5.85
C VAL A 510 -24.67 10.72 7.32
N GLN A 511 -23.99 9.93 8.15
CA GLN A 511 -24.26 9.88 9.59
C GLN A 511 -24.10 11.25 10.27
N ARG A 512 -23.09 12.04 9.88
CA ARG A 512 -22.93 13.41 10.38
C ARG A 512 -24.09 14.31 9.95
N GLU A 513 -24.47 14.27 8.68
CA GLU A 513 -25.61 15.03 8.15
C GLU A 513 -26.91 14.64 8.87
N GLU A 514 -27.14 13.35 9.14
CA GLU A 514 -28.27 12.86 9.94
C GLU A 514 -28.24 13.40 11.37
N THR A 515 -27.08 13.38 12.04
CA THR A 515 -26.94 13.94 13.39
C THR A 515 -27.18 15.45 13.43
N GLU A 516 -26.72 16.20 12.42
CA GLU A 516 -26.97 17.64 12.30
C GLU A 516 -28.47 17.93 12.12
N VAL A 517 -29.17 17.14 11.31
CA VAL A 517 -30.63 17.25 11.14
C VAL A 517 -31.36 16.94 12.45
N LEU A 518 -30.94 15.89 13.17
CA LEU A 518 -31.50 15.55 14.48
C LEU A 518 -31.26 16.68 15.50
N GLU A 519 -30.07 17.27 15.54
CA GLU A 519 -29.76 18.40 16.40
C GLU A 519 -30.62 19.63 16.07
N ALA A 520 -30.81 19.95 14.79
CA ALA A 520 -31.69 21.03 14.35
C ALA A 520 -33.16 20.79 14.76
N SER A 521 -33.62 19.53 14.68
CA SER A 521 -34.96 19.15 15.12
C SER A 521 -35.13 19.29 16.64
N LEU A 522 -34.13 18.92 17.43
CA LEU A 522 -34.12 19.09 18.89
C LEU A 522 -34.10 20.57 19.27
N CYS A 523 -33.33 21.40 18.57
CA CYS A 523 -33.33 22.85 18.76
C CYS A 523 -34.71 23.45 18.47
N SER A 524 -35.35 23.04 17.37
CA SER A 524 -36.70 23.49 17.02
C SER A 524 -37.73 23.07 18.07
N LEU A 525 -37.67 21.82 18.53
CA LEU A 525 -38.55 21.30 19.58
C LEU A 525 -38.38 22.04 20.91
N ARG A 526 -37.14 22.38 21.29
CA ARG A 526 -36.85 23.18 22.48
C ARG A 526 -37.49 24.57 22.39
N MET A 527 -37.36 25.25 21.25
CA MET A 527 -38.00 26.55 21.05
C MET A 527 -39.53 26.47 21.14
N GLU A 528 -40.15 25.44 20.57
CA GLU A 528 -41.60 25.24 20.67
C GLU A 528 -42.04 24.94 22.12
N MET A 529 -41.28 24.13 22.85
CA MET A 529 -41.54 23.88 24.28
C MET A 529 -41.46 25.17 25.10
N GLU A 530 -40.46 26.02 24.85
CA GLU A 530 -40.33 27.33 25.51
C GLU A 530 -41.51 28.25 25.18
N ARG A 531 -41.95 28.28 23.91
CA ARG A 531 -43.14 29.04 23.48
C ARG A 531 -44.39 28.58 24.21
N VAL A 532 -44.68 27.28 24.19
CA VAL A 532 -45.85 26.69 24.86
C VAL A 532 -45.80 26.97 26.37
N GLN A 533 -44.63 26.84 27.00
CA GLN A 533 -44.47 27.11 28.42
C GLN A 533 -44.69 28.60 28.75
N GLN A 534 -44.24 29.50 27.88
CA GLN A 534 -44.48 30.92 28.02
C GLN A 534 -45.95 31.29 27.81
N GLU A 535 -46.62 30.68 26.84
CA GLU A 535 -48.07 30.81 26.63
C GLU A 535 -48.86 30.28 27.83
N GLN A 536 -48.50 29.12 28.38
CA GLN A 536 -49.10 28.59 29.60
C GLN A 536 -48.89 29.54 30.80
N SER A 537 -47.71 30.15 30.93
CA SER A 537 -47.45 31.12 32.00
C SER A 537 -48.32 32.38 31.86
N LYS A 538 -48.51 32.88 30.64
CA LYS A 538 -49.39 34.01 30.33
C LYS A 538 -50.86 33.66 30.53
N ALA A 539 -51.30 32.48 30.10
CA ALA A 539 -52.65 31.99 30.31
C ALA A 539 -52.96 31.84 31.81
N ARG A 540 -52.05 31.26 32.60
CA ARG A 540 -52.17 31.18 34.07
C ARG A 540 -52.26 32.55 34.72
N GLN A 541 -51.45 33.53 34.29
CA GLN A 541 -51.53 34.91 34.78
C GLN A 541 -52.85 35.59 34.39
N GLN A 542 -53.32 35.36 33.17
CA GLN A 542 -54.59 35.88 32.68
C GLN A 542 -55.78 35.25 33.41
N GLU A 543 -55.71 33.97 33.77
CA GLU A 543 -56.75 33.25 34.51
C GLU A 543 -56.83 33.68 35.98
N VAL A 544 -55.69 33.99 36.62
CA VAL A 544 -55.65 34.64 37.94
C VAL A 544 -56.27 36.04 37.90
N LEU A 545 -56.13 36.77 36.78
CA LEU A 545 -56.76 38.08 36.57
C LEU A 545 -58.24 38.00 36.17
N ARG A 546 -58.75 36.83 35.75
CA ARG A 546 -60.10 36.65 35.19
C ARG A 546 -61.09 35.94 36.11
N GLN A 547 -60.84 35.83 37.41
CA GLN A 547 -61.87 35.35 38.36
C GLN A 547 -62.75 36.52 38.87
N PRO A 548 -64.06 36.58 38.55
CA PRO A 548 -65.06 37.23 39.38
C PRO A 548 -65.88 36.19 40.18
N PRO A 549 -66.56 36.59 41.27
CA PRO A 549 -67.40 35.68 42.02
C PRO A 549 -68.72 35.45 41.28
N GLY A 550 -68.93 34.21 40.83
CA GLY A 550 -70.27 33.63 40.72
C GLY A 550 -70.98 33.70 39.36
N SER A 551 -71.60 32.55 39.07
CA SER A 551 -72.78 32.33 38.23
C SER A 551 -72.62 32.20 36.72
N GLY A 552 -72.92 30.98 36.24
CA GLY A 552 -73.91 30.84 35.17
C GLY A 552 -73.38 30.49 33.77
N ARG A 553 -73.32 29.18 33.50
CA ARG A 553 -73.67 28.52 32.22
C ARG A 553 -73.34 29.31 30.95
N THR A 554 -72.12 29.19 30.43
CA THR A 554 -71.78 29.30 28.99
C THR A 554 -70.33 28.84 28.73
N GLU A 555 -69.93 27.67 29.23
CA GLU A 555 -68.52 27.20 29.11
C GLU A 555 -68.32 25.94 28.25
N GLU A 556 -69.38 25.35 27.69
CA GLU A 556 -69.23 24.14 26.87
C GLU A 556 -68.68 24.41 25.46
N LEU A 557 -68.76 25.64 24.92
CA LEU A 557 -68.32 25.94 23.55
C LEU A 557 -66.84 26.36 23.44
N TYR A 558 -66.20 26.80 24.53
CA TYR A 558 -64.80 27.24 24.52
C TYR A 558 -63.79 26.13 24.87
N VAL A 559 -64.25 25.04 25.50
CA VAL A 559 -63.41 23.86 25.85
C VAL A 559 -63.34 22.83 24.70
N LEU A 560 -64.31 22.84 23.79
CA LEU A 560 -64.33 21.97 22.60
C LEU A 560 -63.20 22.28 21.61
N CYS A 561 -62.71 23.51 21.53
CA CYS A 561 -61.73 23.91 20.50
C CYS A 561 -60.30 23.41 20.77
N PRO A 562 -59.75 23.53 22.00
CA PRO A 562 -58.45 22.92 22.33
C PRO A 562 -58.50 21.39 22.35
N GLN A 563 -59.63 20.81 22.76
CA GLN A 563 -59.84 19.36 22.77
C GLN A 563 -59.89 18.81 21.34
N ALA A 564 -60.55 19.51 20.41
CA ALA A 564 -60.56 19.17 18.98
C ALA A 564 -59.14 19.21 18.37
N GLN A 565 -58.36 20.25 18.68
CA GLN A 565 -56.97 20.37 18.19
C GLN A 565 -56.05 19.26 18.73
N LEU A 566 -56.20 18.87 20.00
CA LEU A 566 -55.46 17.75 20.58
C LEU A 566 -55.90 16.41 19.99
N THR A 567 -57.20 16.21 19.73
CA THR A 567 -57.68 15.00 19.05
C THR A 567 -57.21 14.93 17.60
N ASP A 568 -57.14 16.06 16.90
CA ASP A 568 -56.63 16.13 15.53
C ASP A 568 -55.14 15.80 15.49
N LEU A 569 -54.34 16.38 16.39
CA LEU A 569 -52.91 16.06 16.50
C LEU A 569 -52.67 14.59 16.88
N LEU A 570 -53.46 14.03 17.80
CA LEU A 570 -53.39 12.60 18.15
C LEU A 570 -53.81 11.70 16.98
N SER A 571 -54.80 12.11 16.19
CA SER A 571 -55.21 11.38 14.98
C SER A 571 -54.13 11.44 13.90
N GLU A 572 -53.43 12.58 13.76
CA GLU A 572 -52.34 12.76 12.82
C GLU A 572 -51.11 11.93 13.23
N GLN A 573 -50.77 11.91 14.53
CA GLN A 573 -49.69 11.06 15.04
C GLN A 573 -50.02 9.57 14.91
N ARG A 574 -51.28 9.17 15.10
CA ARG A 574 -51.74 7.80 14.81
C ARG A 574 -51.66 7.47 13.32
N ALA A 575 -52.03 8.40 12.44
CA ALA A 575 -51.90 8.21 11.00
C ALA A 575 -50.43 8.10 10.56
N LYS A 576 -49.53 8.87 11.17
CA LYS A 576 -48.08 8.77 10.96
C LYS A 576 -47.54 7.43 11.43
N MET A 577 -47.94 6.97 12.62
CA MET A 577 -47.58 5.64 13.12
C MET A 577 -48.03 4.53 12.16
N LEU A 578 -49.29 4.57 11.69
CA LEU A 578 -49.80 3.56 10.75
C LEU A 578 -49.06 3.58 9.41
N ARG A 579 -48.65 4.76 8.92
CA ARG A 579 -47.83 4.86 7.69
C ARG A 579 -46.43 4.31 7.89
N LEU A 580 -45.75 4.69 8.97
CA LEU A 580 -44.42 4.17 9.30
C LEU A 580 -44.46 2.66 9.53
N GLN A 581 -45.54 2.14 10.11
CA GLN A 581 -45.73 0.70 10.27
C GLN A 581 -45.92 0.00 8.91
N ALA A 582 -46.70 0.56 8.00
CA ALA A 582 -46.83 0.02 6.65
C ALA A 582 -45.50 0.10 5.86
N GLU A 583 -44.75 1.19 6.00
CA GLU A 583 -43.42 1.34 5.40
C GLU A 583 -42.43 0.31 5.96
N LEU A 584 -42.42 0.09 7.28
CA LEU A 584 -41.63 -0.95 7.92
C LEU A 584 -42.02 -2.34 7.42
N GLU A 585 -43.31 -2.66 7.36
CA GLU A 585 -43.79 -3.95 6.84
C GLU A 585 -43.38 -4.16 5.37
N THR A 586 -43.46 -3.12 4.53
CA THR A 586 -42.99 -3.21 3.14
C THR A 586 -41.47 -3.35 3.05
N SER A 587 -40.70 -2.67 3.92
CA SER A 587 -39.24 -2.77 3.96
C SER A 587 -38.79 -4.15 4.43
N GLU A 588 -39.41 -4.69 5.48
CA GLU A 588 -39.17 -6.04 5.95
C GLU A 588 -39.54 -7.08 4.88
N GLN A 589 -40.64 -6.87 4.15
CA GLN A 589 -41.01 -7.76 3.05
C GLN A 589 -39.96 -7.74 1.92
N VAL A 590 -39.50 -6.56 1.52
CA VAL A 590 -38.44 -6.42 0.51
C VAL A 590 -37.13 -7.07 0.99
N GLN A 591 -36.78 -6.94 2.27
CA GLN A 591 -35.62 -7.62 2.84
C GLN A 591 -35.78 -9.15 2.83
N ARG A 592 -36.95 -9.67 3.22
CA ARG A 592 -37.27 -11.11 3.15
C ARG A 592 -37.18 -11.63 1.72
N ASP A 593 -37.71 -10.88 0.76
CA ASP A 593 -37.69 -11.20 -0.66
C ASP A 593 -36.27 -11.19 -1.22
N PHE A 594 -35.45 -10.22 -0.83
CA PHE A 594 -34.03 -10.15 -1.20
C PHE A 594 -33.25 -11.36 -0.67
N VAL A 595 -33.44 -11.72 0.61
CA VAL A 595 -32.81 -12.89 1.22
C VAL A 595 -33.25 -14.19 0.53
N ARG A 596 -34.55 -14.33 0.23
CA ARG A 596 -35.08 -15.49 -0.51
C ARG A 596 -34.47 -15.58 -1.91
N LEU A 597 -34.39 -14.48 -2.63
CA LEU A 597 -33.79 -14.44 -3.96
C LEU A 597 -32.29 -14.75 -3.92
N SER A 598 -31.56 -14.19 -2.95
CA SER A 598 -30.11 -14.44 -2.81
C SER A 598 -29.82 -15.90 -2.47
N GLN A 599 -30.63 -16.52 -1.59
CA GLN A 599 -30.53 -17.94 -1.26
C GLN A 599 -30.84 -18.82 -2.48
N ALA A 600 -31.92 -18.53 -3.22
CA ALA A 600 -32.27 -19.27 -4.43
C ALA A 600 -31.18 -19.18 -5.50
N LEU A 601 -30.60 -17.99 -5.69
CA LEU A 601 -29.48 -17.77 -6.60
C LEU A 601 -28.24 -18.56 -6.16
N GLN A 602 -27.91 -18.54 -4.86
CA GLN A 602 -26.77 -19.27 -4.31
C GLN A 602 -26.92 -20.78 -4.50
N VAL A 603 -28.11 -21.33 -4.30
CA VAL A 603 -28.40 -22.75 -4.58
C VAL A 603 -28.27 -23.07 -6.07
N ARG A 604 -28.75 -22.19 -6.98
CA ARG A 604 -28.57 -22.39 -8.43
C ARG A 604 -27.09 -22.36 -8.83
N LEU A 605 -26.31 -21.42 -8.31
CA LEU A 605 -24.87 -21.34 -8.58
C LEU A 605 -24.12 -22.56 -8.04
N GLU A 606 -24.50 -23.06 -6.86
CA GLU A 606 -23.89 -24.26 -6.29
C GLU A 606 -24.25 -25.52 -7.09
N ARG A 607 -25.50 -25.63 -7.60
CA ARG A 607 -25.88 -26.70 -8.53
C ARG A 607 -25.09 -26.65 -9.83
N ILE A 608 -24.80 -25.46 -10.35
CA ILE A 608 -23.94 -25.29 -11.53
C ILE A 608 -22.51 -25.73 -11.22
N ARG A 609 -21.97 -25.36 -10.05
CA ARG A 609 -20.64 -25.76 -9.59
C ARG A 609 -20.49 -27.29 -9.47
N GLN A 610 -21.56 -27.97 -9.07
CA GLN A 610 -21.61 -29.42 -8.90
C GLN A 610 -21.98 -30.19 -10.18
N ALA A 611 -22.27 -29.51 -11.29
CA ALA A 611 -22.65 -30.17 -12.53
C ALA A 611 -21.43 -30.83 -13.21
N GLU A 612 -21.56 -32.10 -13.57
CA GLU A 612 -20.48 -32.90 -14.17
C GLU A 612 -20.43 -32.77 -15.71
N SER A 613 -21.44 -32.15 -16.31
CA SER A 613 -21.52 -31.94 -17.77
C SER A 613 -22.15 -30.60 -18.17
N LEU A 614 -21.78 -30.12 -19.37
CA LEU A 614 -22.32 -28.87 -19.92
C LEU A 614 -23.82 -28.95 -20.24
N GLU A 615 -24.35 -30.14 -20.50
CA GLU A 615 -25.80 -30.36 -20.70
C GLU A 615 -26.58 -30.17 -19.39
N GLN A 616 -26.00 -30.60 -18.26
CA GLN A 616 -26.58 -30.36 -16.93
C GLN A 616 -26.58 -28.86 -16.57
N VAL A 617 -25.49 -28.15 -16.89
CA VAL A 617 -25.42 -26.69 -16.71
C VAL A 617 -26.48 -25.98 -17.54
N ARG A 618 -26.66 -26.37 -18.82
CA ARG A 618 -27.71 -25.81 -19.69
C ARG A 618 -29.11 -26.08 -19.14
N SER A 619 -29.38 -27.29 -18.66
CA SER A 619 -30.67 -27.62 -18.04
C SER A 619 -30.96 -26.80 -16.77
N ILE A 620 -29.94 -26.48 -15.96
CA ILE A 620 -30.11 -25.64 -14.75
C ILE A 620 -30.34 -24.16 -15.13
N MET A 621 -29.73 -23.70 -16.22
CA MET A 621 -29.96 -22.35 -16.74
C MET A 621 -31.32 -22.19 -17.46
N ASP A 622 -31.82 -23.27 -18.07
CA ASP A 622 -33.13 -23.30 -18.74
C ASP A 622 -34.31 -23.45 -17.75
N GLU A 623 -34.06 -23.80 -16.48
CA GLU A 623 -35.06 -23.69 -15.40
C GLU A 623 -35.49 -22.22 -15.28
N ALA A 624 -36.78 -21.95 -15.50
CA ALA A 624 -37.40 -20.64 -15.71
C ALA A 624 -36.65 -19.46 -15.02
N PRO A 625 -36.39 -18.36 -15.75
CA PRO A 625 -35.63 -17.24 -15.22
C PRO A 625 -36.36 -16.65 -14.01
N LEU A 626 -35.64 -16.50 -12.88
CA LEU A 626 -36.13 -15.89 -11.65
C LEU A 626 -36.43 -14.41 -11.90
N ARG A 627 -37.57 -14.12 -12.53
CA ARG A 627 -38.03 -12.76 -12.84
C ARG A 627 -38.91 -12.19 -11.73
N ASP A 628 -39.54 -13.05 -10.93
CA ASP A 628 -40.38 -12.67 -9.78
C ASP A 628 -40.09 -13.60 -8.59
N VAL A 629 -40.12 -13.05 -7.38
CA VAL A 629 -39.85 -13.76 -6.11
C VAL A 629 -40.92 -14.83 -5.83
N ARG A 630 -42.11 -14.67 -6.43
CA ARG A 630 -43.25 -15.61 -6.35
C ARG A 630 -42.99 -16.95 -7.03
N ASP A 631 -41.99 -17.04 -7.89
CA ASP A 631 -41.63 -18.26 -8.62
C ASP A 631 -40.68 -19.16 -7.80
N ILE A 632 -40.20 -18.69 -6.65
CA ILE A 632 -39.38 -19.46 -5.72
C ILE A 632 -40.31 -20.37 -4.92
N LYS A 633 -40.27 -21.68 -5.19
CA LYS A 633 -41.03 -22.65 -4.40
C LYS A 633 -40.52 -22.62 -2.96
N ASP A 634 -41.39 -22.29 -2.01
CA ASP A 634 -41.13 -22.47 -0.59
C ASP A 634 -40.81 -23.95 -0.36
N THR A 635 -39.58 -24.25 0.04
CA THR A 635 -39.14 -25.59 0.49
C THR A 635 -39.34 -25.75 1.97
#